data_AF-A0A8C5ZQJ6-F1
#
_entry.id   AF-A0A8C5ZQJ6-F1
#
_cell.length_a   1.000
_cell.length_b   1.000
_cell.length_c   1.000
_cell.angle_alpha   90.00
_cell.angle_beta   90.00
_cell.angle_gamma   90.00
#
_symmetry.space_group_name_H-M   'P 1'
#
loop_
_entity.id
_entity.type
_entity.pdbx_description
1 polymer ?
#
loop_
_entity_poly.entity_id
_entity_poly.type
_entity_poly.pdbx_seq_one_letter_code
_entity_poly.pdbx_strand_id
1 'polypeptide(L)'
;ALWTSRIPGCWPAGHLLSPLGQEGLQRQVVPENLGRSVKTPPHHLSRVNGWSPPLHSFQVVCWAIFLVMCVTTFGIFIPFLPLDWKLAAYAVSLLLVMGAVFLFHMLVHLIAVTIDPAEVNVRLKSYAQPVPTFDRSKHAHVIQNQYCHLCEVTVSEKAKHCSSCNKCVSGFDHHCKWLNNCVGSRNYWFFFTSVASALCGLFCLMALLLYVVIQNFVNPTKLRLHPLYKDVRSSNQWLLFLPLCPVQVKTPVVFFILTVVLLLGSTSFVLLGHLLVFHLYLMAKHLSTFEYMMQARFQQNQVPTRREGLTLLKEKGRPKVGLPGGTLTQG
;
A
#
# COMPACT_ATOMS: atom_id res chain seq x y z
N ALA A 1 8.68 30.20 12.27
CA ALA A 1 7.34 30.28 11.65
C ALA A 1 7.54 30.50 10.15
N LEU A 2 7.01 29.59 9.33
CA LEU A 2 6.97 29.55 7.84
C LEU A 2 7.37 28.16 7.35
N TRP A 3 6.44 27.21 7.34
CA TRP A 3 6.38 26.08 6.40
C TRP A 3 4.90 25.67 6.28
N THR A 4 4.11 26.62 5.77
CA THR A 4 2.77 26.38 5.22
C THR A 4 2.88 26.50 3.71
N SER A 5 3.21 25.40 3.04
CA SER A 5 3.00 25.25 1.60
C SER A 5 2.27 23.94 1.38
N ARG A 6 1.09 24.09 0.77
CA ARG A 6 0.24 23.00 0.26
C ARG A 6 1.11 22.07 -0.58
N ILE A 7 1.05 20.78 -0.33
CA ILE A 7 1.50 19.77 -1.29
C ILE A 7 0.26 19.36 -2.10
N PRO A 8 0.14 19.75 -3.38
CA PRO A 8 -0.81 19.13 -4.29
C PRO A 8 -0.16 17.86 -4.86
N GLY A 9 -0.68 16.71 -4.48
CA GLY A 9 -0.16 15.41 -4.90
C GLY A 9 -1.26 14.35 -5.00
N CYS A 10 -2.38 14.70 -5.64
CA CYS A 10 -3.30 13.71 -6.18
C CYS A 10 -2.74 13.28 -7.55
N TRP A 11 -2.25 12.05 -7.66
CA TRP A 11 -2.18 11.40 -8.96
C TRP A 11 -3.53 10.72 -9.23
N PRO A 12 -4.24 11.11 -10.30
CA PRO A 12 -5.44 10.43 -10.75
C PRO A 12 -5.04 9.19 -11.55
N ALA A 13 -5.67 8.06 -11.26
CA ALA A 13 -5.62 6.91 -12.15
C ALA A 13 -6.52 7.21 -13.36
N GLY A 14 -5.90 7.39 -14.54
CA GLY A 14 -6.41 6.99 -15.85
C GLY A 14 -7.65 7.71 -16.40
N HIS A 15 -7.43 8.74 -17.21
CA HIS A 15 -8.31 9.08 -18.33
C HIS A 15 -7.44 9.28 -19.58
N LEU A 16 -7.58 8.38 -20.56
CA LEU A 16 -7.28 8.66 -21.96
C LEU A 16 -8.60 8.60 -22.75
N LEU A 17 -8.71 9.53 -23.69
CA LEU A 17 -9.90 10.06 -24.35
C LEU A 17 -10.60 9.10 -25.33
N SER A 18 -11.93 9.21 -25.45
CA SER A 18 -12.62 9.70 -26.68
C SER A 18 -14.11 10.01 -26.42
N PRO A 19 -14.77 10.90 -27.21
CA PRO A 19 -15.86 11.77 -26.74
C PRO A 19 -17.23 11.51 -27.39
N LEU A 20 -18.23 12.34 -26.99
CA LEU A 20 -19.65 12.46 -27.41
C LEU A 20 -20.59 11.60 -26.55
N GLY A 21 -21.61 12.09 -25.84
CA GLY A 21 -22.44 13.29 -25.98
C GLY A 21 -23.90 12.86 -26.18
N GLN A 22 -24.73 12.89 -25.12
CA GLN A 22 -26.21 13.02 -25.10
C GLN A 22 -26.72 12.54 -23.71
N GLU A 23 -27.16 13.47 -22.86
CA GLU A 23 -28.57 13.88 -22.65
C GLU A 23 -29.40 12.88 -21.84
N GLY A 24 -30.10 13.41 -20.83
CA GLY A 24 -30.65 12.66 -19.71
C GLY A 24 -31.82 11.74 -20.03
N LEU A 25 -32.02 10.74 -19.18
CA LEU A 25 -33.33 10.14 -18.99
C LEU A 25 -33.47 9.52 -17.59
N GLN A 26 -34.60 9.87 -16.98
CA GLN A 26 -35.26 9.37 -15.78
C GLN A 26 -34.74 8.10 -15.08
N ARG A 27 -34.76 8.17 -13.73
CA ARG A 27 -34.92 7.03 -12.83
C ARG A 27 -36.04 6.11 -13.34
N GLN A 28 -35.69 4.91 -13.78
CA GLN A 28 -36.64 3.82 -13.93
C GLN A 28 -36.48 2.82 -12.79
N VAL A 29 -37.53 2.74 -11.96
CA VAL A 29 -37.77 1.64 -11.03
C VAL A 29 -38.21 0.46 -11.89
N VAL A 30 -37.42 -0.61 -11.91
CA VAL A 30 -37.74 -1.85 -12.63
C VAL A 30 -38.64 -2.72 -11.74
N PRO A 31 -39.81 -3.18 -12.23
CA PRO A 31 -40.72 -3.99 -11.44
C PRO A 31 -40.25 -5.45 -11.36
N GLU A 32 -40.62 -6.06 -10.25
CA GLU A 32 -40.30 -7.42 -9.83
C GLU A 32 -41.19 -8.44 -10.52
N ASN A 33 -40.59 -9.39 -11.26
CA ASN A 33 -40.91 -10.83 -11.33
C ASN A 33 -40.48 -11.46 -12.66
N LEU A 34 -39.39 -12.23 -12.64
CA LEU A 34 -39.33 -13.51 -13.34
C LEU A 34 -38.29 -14.38 -12.65
N GLY A 35 -38.72 -15.57 -12.21
CA GLY A 35 -37.92 -16.55 -11.47
C GLY A 35 -36.63 -16.89 -12.19
N ARG A 36 -35.55 -16.19 -11.82
CA ARG A 36 -34.19 -16.62 -12.04
C ARG A 36 -33.71 -17.06 -10.68
N SER A 37 -33.37 -18.34 -10.54
CA SER A 37 -32.62 -18.87 -9.40
C SER A 37 -31.54 -17.84 -9.08
N VAL A 38 -31.76 -17.08 -8.00
CA VAL A 38 -30.77 -16.18 -7.45
C VAL A 38 -29.69 -17.15 -7.02
N LYS A 39 -28.67 -17.32 -7.86
CA LYS A 39 -27.40 -17.86 -7.42
C LYS A 39 -27.00 -16.92 -6.30
N THR A 40 -27.26 -17.33 -5.07
CA THR A 40 -26.77 -16.63 -3.89
C THR A 40 -25.28 -16.39 -4.16
N PRO A 41 -24.81 -15.14 -4.13
CA PRO A 41 -23.39 -14.88 -4.30
C PRO A 41 -22.65 -15.76 -3.29
N PRO A 42 -21.51 -16.37 -3.66
CA PRO A 42 -20.84 -17.32 -2.80
C PRO A 42 -20.69 -16.70 -1.43
N HIS A 43 -21.27 -17.36 -0.45
CA HIS A 43 -21.21 -16.98 0.95
C HIS A 43 -19.73 -16.86 1.33
N HIS A 44 -19.22 -15.62 1.36
CA HIS A 44 -17.79 -15.37 1.47
C HIS A 44 -17.35 -15.60 2.91
N LEU A 45 -16.63 -16.70 3.12
CA LEU A 45 -16.01 -17.04 4.41
C LEU A 45 -15.12 -15.91 4.92
N SER A 46 -15.06 -15.79 6.24
CA SER A 46 -14.20 -14.83 6.93
C SER A 46 -12.73 -15.17 6.70
N ARG A 47 -11.92 -14.16 6.37
CA ARG A 47 -10.47 -14.29 6.19
C ARG A 47 -9.79 -14.40 7.55
N VAL A 48 -9.04 -15.47 7.83
CA VAL A 48 -8.30 -15.61 9.10
C VAL A 48 -7.08 -14.70 9.13
N ASN A 49 -6.23 -14.77 8.12
CA ASN A 49 -5.02 -13.94 7.99
C ASN A 49 -4.63 -13.72 6.51
N GLY A 50 -3.44 -13.18 6.28
CA GLY A 50 -2.91 -12.88 4.95
C GLY A 50 -2.69 -14.07 4.02
N TRP A 51 -2.74 -15.30 4.54
CA TRP A 51 -2.60 -16.53 3.76
C TRP A 51 -3.92 -17.12 3.30
N SER A 52 -5.06 -16.57 3.74
CA SER A 52 -6.37 -17.09 3.34
C SER A 52 -6.61 -16.84 1.84
N PRO A 53 -7.19 -17.78 1.09
CA PRO A 53 -7.54 -17.55 -0.31
C PRO A 53 -8.78 -16.62 -0.45
N PRO A 54 -8.92 -15.92 -1.58
CA PRO A 54 -7.92 -15.76 -2.63
C PRO A 54 -6.76 -14.86 -2.16
N LEU A 55 -5.56 -15.11 -2.69
CA LEU A 55 -4.41 -14.22 -2.48
C LEU A 55 -4.57 -12.97 -3.35
N HIS A 56 -4.27 -11.80 -2.80
CA HIS A 56 -4.32 -10.55 -3.55
C HIS A 56 -3.07 -10.41 -4.43
N SER A 57 -3.20 -9.98 -5.69
CA SER A 57 -2.07 -9.87 -6.63
C SER A 57 -0.94 -8.99 -6.09
N PHE A 58 -1.26 -7.96 -5.30
CA PHE A 58 -0.25 -7.07 -4.70
C PHE A 58 0.64 -7.80 -3.69
N GLN A 59 0.11 -8.78 -2.96
CA GLN A 59 0.91 -9.63 -2.08
C GLN A 59 1.92 -10.44 -2.90
N VAL A 60 1.48 -11.05 -4.00
CA VAL A 60 2.36 -11.80 -4.91
C VAL A 60 3.45 -10.91 -5.50
N VAL A 61 3.09 -9.71 -5.94
CA VAL A 61 4.05 -8.71 -6.45
C VAL A 61 5.05 -8.31 -5.36
N CYS A 62 4.61 -8.11 -4.12
CA CYS A 62 5.50 -7.80 -2.98
C CYS A 62 6.57 -8.89 -2.78
N TRP A 63 6.14 -10.16 -2.74
CA TRP A 63 7.03 -11.30 -2.59
C TRP A 63 7.99 -11.47 -3.77
N ALA A 64 7.52 -11.23 -5.00
CA ALA A 64 8.36 -11.27 -6.19
C ALA A 64 9.43 -10.17 -6.17
N ILE A 65 9.07 -8.93 -5.83
CA ILE A 65 10.02 -7.81 -5.68
C ILE A 65 11.04 -8.14 -4.61
N PHE A 66 10.59 -8.63 -3.45
CA PHE A 66 11.47 -9.01 -2.35
C PHE A 66 12.48 -10.10 -2.75
N LEU A 67 12.02 -11.13 -3.48
CA LEU A 67 12.87 -12.20 -3.99
C LEU A 67 13.92 -11.67 -4.98
N VAL A 68 13.49 -10.84 -5.96
CA VAL A 68 14.41 -10.22 -6.92
C VAL A 68 15.48 -9.41 -6.18
N MET A 69 15.07 -8.56 -5.24
CA MET A 69 15.99 -7.74 -4.43
C MET A 69 16.97 -8.59 -3.63
N CYS A 70 16.50 -9.67 -3.00
CA CYS A 70 17.33 -10.62 -2.27
C CYS A 70 18.40 -11.25 -3.17
N VAL A 71 17.96 -11.86 -4.28
CA VAL A 71 18.83 -12.58 -5.20
C VAL A 71 19.86 -11.65 -5.81
N THR A 72 19.49 -10.43 -6.20
CA THR A 72 20.45 -9.48 -6.78
C THR A 72 21.41 -8.94 -5.73
N THR A 73 20.95 -8.70 -4.50
CA THR A 73 21.81 -8.16 -3.43
C THR A 73 22.86 -9.19 -3.01
N PHE A 74 22.43 -10.37 -2.59
CA PHE A 74 23.30 -11.41 -2.03
C PHE A 74 23.99 -12.25 -3.10
N GLY A 75 23.34 -12.47 -4.25
CA GLY A 75 23.88 -13.27 -5.33
C GLY A 75 24.69 -12.50 -6.37
N ILE A 76 24.55 -11.17 -6.48
CA ILE A 76 25.23 -10.40 -7.53
C ILE A 76 26.09 -9.28 -6.95
N PHE A 77 25.49 -8.33 -6.24
CA PHE A 77 26.20 -7.09 -5.88
C PHE A 77 27.15 -7.23 -4.69
N ILE A 78 26.79 -7.99 -3.65
CA ILE A 78 27.72 -8.26 -2.53
C ILE A 78 28.96 -9.02 -3.01
N PRO A 79 28.87 -10.07 -3.85
CA PRO A 79 30.06 -10.74 -4.39
C PRO A 79 30.99 -9.87 -5.25
N PHE A 80 30.53 -8.72 -5.74
CA PHE A 80 31.39 -7.76 -6.45
C PHE A 80 32.25 -6.92 -5.51
N LEU A 81 32.02 -6.96 -4.20
CA LEU A 81 32.82 -6.20 -3.27
C LEU A 81 34.27 -6.73 -3.21
N PRO A 82 35.27 -5.84 -3.27
CA PRO A 82 36.68 -6.21 -3.21
C PRO A 82 37.07 -6.93 -1.90
N LEU A 83 38.02 -7.87 -2.03
CA LEU A 83 38.43 -8.85 -1.00
C LEU A 83 39.81 -8.56 -0.38
N ASP A 84 40.38 -7.37 -0.53
CA ASP A 84 41.60 -7.00 0.20
C ASP A 84 41.35 -7.03 1.71
N TRP A 85 42.26 -7.54 2.52
CA TRP A 85 42.01 -7.93 3.92
C TRP A 85 41.24 -6.92 4.80
N LYS A 86 41.50 -5.60 4.68
CA LYS A 86 40.71 -4.57 5.39
C LYS A 86 39.29 -4.47 4.83
N LEU A 87 39.17 -4.48 3.52
CA LEU A 87 37.92 -4.37 2.79
C LEU A 87 37.11 -5.67 2.82
N ALA A 88 37.76 -6.83 2.92
CA ALA A 88 37.14 -8.13 3.19
C ALA A 88 36.50 -8.14 4.57
N ALA A 89 37.17 -7.61 5.60
CA ALA A 89 36.56 -7.45 6.91
C ALA A 89 35.32 -6.55 6.84
N TYR A 90 35.40 -5.39 6.15
CA TYR A 90 34.25 -4.52 5.95
C TYR A 90 33.14 -5.16 5.10
N ALA A 91 33.49 -5.92 4.06
CA ALA A 91 32.54 -6.61 3.19
C ALA A 91 31.82 -7.75 3.93
N VAL A 92 32.53 -8.50 4.78
CA VAL A 92 31.94 -9.52 5.64
C VAL A 92 31.04 -8.88 6.69
N SER A 93 31.49 -7.81 7.36
CA SER A 93 30.63 -7.07 8.29
C SER A 93 29.39 -6.52 7.59
N LEU A 94 29.53 -5.97 6.39
CA LEU A 94 28.40 -5.48 5.59
C LEU A 94 27.45 -6.62 5.24
N LEU A 95 27.96 -7.76 4.76
CA LEU A 95 27.15 -8.94 4.45
C LEU A 95 26.36 -9.42 5.67
N LEU A 96 26.98 -9.48 6.85
CA LEU A 96 26.33 -9.88 8.10
C LEU A 96 25.23 -8.89 8.51
N VAL A 97 25.51 -7.59 8.45
CA VAL A 97 24.53 -6.53 8.78
C VAL A 97 23.35 -6.57 7.80
N MET A 98 23.63 -6.63 6.49
CA MET A 98 22.62 -6.71 5.44
C MET A 98 21.76 -7.97 5.59
N GLY A 99 22.41 -9.11 5.84
CA GLY A 99 21.76 -10.38 6.10
C GLY A 99 20.85 -10.32 7.33
N ALA A 100 21.33 -9.73 8.42
CA ALA A 100 20.54 -9.57 9.65
C ALA A 100 19.32 -8.66 9.43
N VAL A 101 19.47 -7.51 8.75
CA VAL A 101 18.36 -6.61 8.42
C VAL A 101 17.33 -7.31 7.54
N PHE A 102 17.78 -8.06 6.53
CA PHE A 102 16.91 -8.82 5.64
C PHE A 102 16.13 -9.91 6.37
N LEU A 103 16.80 -10.71 7.21
CA LEU A 103 16.16 -11.75 8.01
C LEU A 103 15.19 -11.17 9.02
N PHE A 104 15.56 -10.07 9.69
CA PHE A 104 14.68 -9.35 10.60
C PHE A 104 13.43 -8.85 9.88
N HIS A 105 13.60 -8.21 8.71
CA HIS A 105 12.48 -7.75 7.88
C HIS A 105 11.56 -8.91 7.50
N MET A 106 12.14 -10.01 6.99
CA MET A 106 11.39 -11.21 6.60
C MET A 106 10.57 -11.77 7.77
N LEU A 107 11.17 -11.85 8.95
CA LEU A 107 10.51 -12.31 10.17
C LEU A 107 9.33 -11.41 10.54
N VAL A 108 9.54 -10.10 10.67
CA VAL A 108 8.46 -9.19 11.09
C VAL A 108 7.35 -9.08 10.04
N HIS A 109 7.69 -9.14 8.75
CA HIS A 109 6.71 -9.15 7.66
C HIS A 109 5.87 -10.43 7.69
N LEU A 110 6.51 -11.59 7.84
CA LEU A 110 5.82 -12.88 7.97
C LEU A 110 4.87 -12.89 9.18
N ILE A 111 5.31 -12.35 10.32
CA ILE A 111 4.46 -12.19 11.51
C ILE A 111 3.25 -11.28 11.20
N ALA A 112 3.47 -10.12 10.57
CA ALA A 112 2.40 -9.18 10.22
C ALA A 112 1.33 -9.79 9.29
N VAL A 113 1.76 -10.61 8.31
CA VAL A 113 0.88 -11.34 7.39
C VAL A 113 0.11 -12.45 8.12
N THR A 114 0.77 -13.16 9.05
CA THR A 114 0.25 -14.40 9.66
C THR A 114 -0.69 -14.14 10.85
N ILE A 115 -0.49 -13.07 11.61
CA ILE A 115 -1.36 -12.74 12.74
C ILE A 115 -2.81 -12.56 12.26
N ASP A 116 -3.75 -13.18 12.97
CA ASP A 116 -5.17 -12.89 12.84
C ASP A 116 -5.51 -11.59 13.62
N PRO A 117 -5.79 -10.47 12.92
CA PRO A 117 -6.10 -9.19 13.55
C PRO A 117 -7.52 -9.11 14.10
N ALA A 118 -8.33 -10.17 13.99
CA ALA A 118 -9.74 -10.12 14.36
C ALA A 118 -9.97 -9.80 15.85
N GLU A 119 -11.12 -9.19 16.08
CA GLU A 119 -11.68 -8.95 17.41
C GLU A 119 -11.75 -10.25 18.23
N VAL A 120 -11.58 -10.17 19.55
CA VAL A 120 -11.48 -11.36 20.40
C VAL A 120 -12.68 -12.29 20.27
N ASN A 121 -13.89 -11.73 20.29
CA ASN A 121 -15.13 -12.52 20.20
C ASN A 121 -15.34 -13.13 18.80
N VAL A 122 -14.77 -12.54 17.75
CA VAL A 122 -14.76 -13.16 16.41
C VAL A 122 -13.85 -14.38 16.40
N ARG A 123 -12.68 -14.30 17.04
CA ARG A 123 -11.72 -15.42 17.10
C ARG A 123 -12.20 -16.60 17.94
N LEU A 124 -13.07 -16.34 18.91
CA LEU A 124 -13.70 -17.38 19.73
C LEU A 124 -14.79 -18.13 18.94
N LYS A 125 -15.33 -17.53 17.87
CA LYS A 125 -16.25 -18.20 16.94
C LYS A 125 -15.48 -18.93 15.83
N SER A 126 -16.13 -19.91 15.23
CA SER A 126 -15.60 -20.62 14.06
C SER A 126 -15.69 -19.76 12.80
N TYR A 127 -14.59 -19.66 12.06
CA TYR A 127 -14.52 -19.04 10.73
C TYR A 127 -15.17 -19.90 9.62
N ALA A 128 -15.60 -21.12 9.95
CA ALA A 128 -16.21 -22.04 8.99
C ALA A 128 -17.63 -21.61 8.59
N GLN A 129 -18.27 -20.77 9.40
CA GLN A 129 -19.60 -20.26 9.09
C GLN A 129 -19.50 -19.04 8.19
N PRO A 130 -20.30 -18.99 7.12
CA PRO A 130 -20.31 -17.83 6.25
C PRO A 130 -20.93 -16.61 6.94
N VAL A 131 -20.41 -15.44 6.61
CA VAL A 131 -20.97 -14.19 7.11
C VAL A 131 -22.19 -13.82 6.26
N PRO A 132 -23.34 -13.50 6.88
CA PRO A 132 -24.54 -13.10 6.16
C PRO A 132 -24.33 -11.79 5.40
N THR A 133 -25.19 -11.52 4.43
CA THR A 133 -25.23 -10.21 3.75
C THR A 133 -25.89 -9.17 4.65
N PHE A 134 -25.34 -7.96 4.68
CA PHE A 134 -25.90 -6.89 5.51
C PHE A 134 -27.23 -6.38 4.95
N ASP A 135 -28.28 -6.46 5.77
CA ASP A 135 -29.61 -5.94 5.44
C ASP A 135 -29.84 -4.56 6.06
N ARG A 136 -29.87 -3.54 5.20
CA ARG A 136 -30.09 -2.15 5.60
C ARG A 136 -31.53 -1.86 6.05
N SER A 137 -32.49 -2.72 5.71
CA SER A 137 -33.87 -2.57 6.16
C SER A 137 -34.03 -2.91 7.65
N LYS A 138 -33.22 -3.85 8.15
CA LYS A 138 -33.20 -4.27 9.56
C LYS A 138 -32.33 -3.38 10.44
N HIS A 139 -31.16 -3.00 9.94
CA HIS A 139 -30.19 -2.23 10.72
C HIS A 139 -29.60 -1.08 9.89
N ALA A 140 -29.51 0.11 10.49
CA ALA A 140 -28.90 1.26 9.83
C ALA A 140 -27.37 1.11 9.64
N HIS A 141 -26.70 0.44 10.59
CA HIS A 141 -25.25 0.24 10.60
C HIS A 141 -24.88 -1.20 10.93
N VAL A 142 -23.76 -1.67 10.36
CA VAL A 142 -23.22 -3.03 10.58
C VAL A 142 -22.88 -3.28 12.06
N ILE A 143 -22.42 -2.24 12.75
CA ILE A 143 -22.14 -2.26 14.18
C ILE A 143 -23.03 -1.20 14.84
N GLN A 144 -23.83 -1.60 15.83
CA GLN A 144 -24.67 -0.71 16.63
C GLN A 144 -24.53 -1.12 18.10
N ASN A 145 -24.41 -0.15 19.01
CA ASN A 145 -24.24 -0.39 20.45
C ASN A 145 -23.17 -1.45 20.77
N GLN A 146 -22.02 -1.36 20.10
CA GLN A 146 -20.91 -2.32 20.24
C GLN A 146 -21.28 -3.77 19.91
N TYR A 147 -22.29 -3.99 19.08
CA TYR A 147 -22.66 -5.30 18.56
C TYR A 147 -22.60 -5.30 17.04
N CYS A 148 -21.91 -6.29 16.46
CA CYS A 148 -21.87 -6.48 15.01
C CYS A 148 -22.94 -7.47 14.58
N HIS A 149 -23.88 -7.02 13.75
CA HIS A 149 -24.98 -7.83 13.23
C HIS A 149 -24.56 -8.83 12.14
N LEU A 150 -23.36 -8.67 11.58
CA LEU A 150 -22.80 -9.61 10.59
C LEU A 150 -22.03 -10.74 11.26
N CYS A 151 -21.13 -10.41 12.18
CA CYS A 151 -20.36 -11.40 12.93
C CYS A 151 -21.15 -11.99 14.11
N GLU A 152 -22.29 -11.38 14.44
CA GLU A 152 -23.17 -11.70 15.58
C GLU A 152 -22.42 -11.75 16.91
N VAL A 153 -21.54 -10.77 17.15
CA VAL A 153 -20.72 -10.68 18.36
C VAL A 153 -20.71 -9.26 18.90
N THR A 154 -20.55 -9.14 20.22
CA THR A 154 -20.11 -7.89 20.83
C THR A 154 -18.67 -7.59 20.42
N VAL A 155 -18.38 -6.32 20.17
CA VAL A 155 -17.09 -5.85 19.67
C VAL A 155 -16.58 -4.69 20.52
N SER A 156 -15.27 -4.45 20.52
CA SER A 156 -14.71 -3.30 21.22
C SER A 156 -15.13 -1.97 20.58
N GLU A 157 -15.09 -0.86 21.32
CA GLU A 157 -15.48 0.48 20.86
C GLU A 157 -14.76 0.90 19.56
N LYS A 158 -13.46 0.56 19.45
CA LYS A 158 -12.62 0.86 18.28
C LYS A 158 -12.68 -0.21 17.19
N ALA A 159 -13.48 -1.27 17.36
CA ALA A 159 -13.61 -2.30 16.35
C ALA A 159 -14.36 -1.78 15.12
N LYS A 160 -13.96 -2.27 13.95
CA LYS A 160 -14.68 -2.04 12.68
C LYS A 160 -14.82 -3.36 11.92
N HIS A 161 -15.93 -3.50 11.21
CA HIS A 161 -16.15 -4.63 10.31
C HIS A 161 -15.49 -4.33 8.95
N CYS A 162 -14.56 -5.18 8.53
CA CYS A 162 -13.94 -5.11 7.22
C CYS A 162 -14.67 -6.05 6.26
N SER A 163 -15.35 -5.48 5.25
CA SER A 163 -16.05 -6.26 4.22
C SER A 163 -15.11 -7.07 3.33
N SER A 164 -13.86 -6.62 3.10
CA SER A 164 -12.88 -7.38 2.32
C SER A 164 -12.42 -8.66 3.03
N CYS A 165 -12.43 -8.66 4.37
CA CYS A 165 -12.05 -9.81 5.18
C CYS A 165 -13.26 -10.53 5.79
N ASN A 166 -14.46 -9.98 5.63
CA ASN A 166 -15.69 -10.38 6.31
C ASN A 166 -15.50 -10.62 7.81
N LYS A 167 -14.85 -9.69 8.52
CA LYS A 167 -14.68 -9.84 9.97
C LYS A 167 -14.53 -8.52 10.69
N CYS A 168 -14.86 -8.53 11.98
CA CYS A 168 -14.53 -7.43 12.87
C CYS A 168 -13.07 -7.51 13.31
N VAL A 169 -12.40 -6.36 13.26
CA VAL A 169 -10.99 -6.19 13.63
C VAL A 169 -10.92 -5.17 14.76
N SER A 170 -10.23 -5.52 15.85
CA SER A 170 -10.02 -4.62 16.98
C SER A 170 -9.01 -3.53 16.64
N GLY A 171 -9.32 -2.29 17.05
CA GLY A 171 -8.53 -1.10 16.72
C GLY A 171 -8.14 -1.05 15.25
N PHE A 172 -9.14 -1.17 14.38
CA PHE A 172 -8.97 -1.26 12.94
C PHE A 172 -8.28 -0.02 12.37
N ASP A 173 -7.19 -0.23 11.63
CA ASP A 173 -6.47 0.84 10.93
C ASP A 173 -6.84 0.86 9.44
N HIS A 174 -6.58 -0.24 8.73
CA HIS A 174 -6.95 -0.39 7.31
C HIS A 174 -6.91 -1.85 6.87
N HIS A 175 -7.46 -2.13 5.69
CA HIS A 175 -7.24 -3.39 4.97
C HIS A 175 -6.05 -3.23 4.02
N CYS A 176 -4.96 -3.96 4.26
CA CYS A 176 -3.74 -3.86 3.47
C CYS A 176 -3.71 -4.92 2.37
N LYS A 177 -3.78 -4.47 1.11
CA LYS A 177 -3.69 -5.33 -0.08
C LYS A 177 -2.32 -6.01 -0.23
N TRP A 178 -1.25 -5.37 0.26
CA TRP A 178 0.11 -5.90 0.21
C TRP A 178 0.34 -7.05 1.22
N LEU A 179 -0.33 -6.99 2.38
CA LEU A 179 -0.34 -8.09 3.36
C LEU A 179 -1.45 -9.11 3.08
N ASN A 180 -2.39 -8.79 2.20
CA ASN A 180 -3.65 -9.51 2.02
C ASN A 180 -4.41 -9.72 3.35
N ASN A 181 -4.27 -8.77 4.28
CA ASN A 181 -4.75 -8.87 5.65
C ASN A 181 -5.17 -7.49 6.18
N CYS A 182 -5.99 -7.47 7.22
CA CYS A 182 -6.22 -6.23 7.95
C CYS A 182 -5.04 -5.87 8.84
N VAL A 183 -4.81 -4.57 9.01
CA VAL A 183 -3.95 -4.01 10.05
C VAL A 183 -4.87 -3.49 11.15
N GLY A 184 -4.68 -4.02 12.36
CA GLY A 184 -5.39 -3.62 13.57
C GLY A 184 -4.48 -3.73 14.79
N SER A 185 -5.04 -3.60 16.00
CA SER A 185 -4.23 -3.51 17.24
C SER A 185 -3.24 -4.66 17.43
N ARG A 186 -3.60 -5.88 17.00
CA ARG A 186 -2.76 -7.08 17.22
C ARG A 186 -1.53 -7.18 16.32
N ASN A 187 -1.55 -6.57 15.14
CA ASN A 187 -0.45 -6.65 14.18
C ASN A 187 0.11 -5.29 13.74
N TYR A 188 -0.42 -4.18 14.24
CA TYR A 188 0.01 -2.82 13.87
C TYR A 188 1.52 -2.62 14.03
N TRP A 189 2.10 -3.00 15.17
CA TRP A 189 3.53 -2.81 15.42
C TRP A 189 4.41 -3.67 14.52
N PHE A 190 3.98 -4.90 14.18
CA PHE A 190 4.69 -5.73 13.20
C PHE A 190 4.60 -5.14 11.79
N PHE A 191 3.43 -4.62 11.40
CA PHE A 191 3.27 -3.88 10.14
C PHE A 191 4.19 -2.67 10.09
N PHE A 192 4.14 -1.80 11.10
CA PHE A 192 4.97 -0.59 11.16
C PHE A 192 6.48 -0.94 11.13
N THR A 193 6.89 -1.93 11.92
CA THR A 193 8.28 -2.41 11.95
C THR A 193 8.69 -3.04 10.62
N SER A 194 7.78 -3.72 9.91
CA SER A 194 8.05 -4.26 8.57
C SER A 194 8.30 -3.15 7.55
N VAL A 195 7.56 -2.04 7.60
CA VAL A 195 7.77 -0.87 6.73
C VAL A 195 9.12 -0.20 7.06
N ALA A 196 9.40 0.03 8.35
CA ALA A 196 10.65 0.65 8.78
C ALA A 196 11.89 -0.20 8.45
N SER A 197 11.83 -1.51 8.70
CA SER A 197 12.93 -2.45 8.38
C SER A 197 13.13 -2.60 6.87
N ALA A 198 12.06 -2.59 6.07
CA ALA A 198 12.16 -2.57 4.60
C ALA A 198 12.89 -1.32 4.12
N LEU A 199 12.55 -0.14 4.68
CA LEU A 199 13.20 1.13 4.31
C LEU A 199 14.68 1.13 4.71
N CYS A 200 15.03 0.57 5.88
CA CYS A 200 16.41 0.38 6.31
C CYS A 200 17.18 -0.53 5.33
N GLY A 201 16.61 -1.68 4.95
CA GLY A 201 17.19 -2.59 3.97
C GLY A 201 17.36 -1.97 2.58
N LEU A 202 16.38 -1.16 2.13
CA LEU A 202 16.47 -0.44 0.86
C LEU A 202 17.54 0.66 0.90
N PHE A 203 17.67 1.41 1.99
CA PHE A 203 18.73 2.41 2.14
C PHE A 203 20.11 1.77 2.01
N CYS A 204 20.28 0.67 2.74
CA CYS A 204 21.42 -0.21 2.70
C CYS A 204 21.76 -0.72 1.29
N LEU A 205 20.76 -1.22 0.56
CA LEU A 205 20.89 -1.62 -0.84
C LEU A 205 21.30 -0.44 -1.74
N MET A 206 20.67 0.72 -1.60
CA MET A 206 20.98 1.89 -2.42
C MET A 206 22.42 2.37 -2.21
N ALA A 207 22.94 2.33 -0.98
CA ALA A 207 24.34 2.62 -0.69
C ALA A 207 25.30 1.63 -1.38
N LEU A 208 24.97 0.33 -1.36
CA LEU A 208 25.73 -0.71 -2.07
C LEU A 208 25.71 -0.48 -3.59
N LEU A 209 24.55 -0.22 -4.18
CA LEU A 209 24.43 0.02 -5.62
C LEU A 209 25.18 1.30 -6.03
N LEU A 210 25.09 2.36 -5.22
CA LEU A 210 25.85 3.58 -5.45
C LEU A 210 27.36 3.33 -5.44
N TYR A 211 27.86 2.53 -4.49
CA TYR A 211 29.25 2.10 -4.48
C TYR A 211 29.64 1.35 -5.75
N VAL A 212 28.82 0.36 -6.17
CA VAL A 212 29.06 -0.40 -7.41
C VAL A 212 29.09 0.51 -8.63
N VAL A 213 28.16 1.46 -8.74
CA VAL A 213 28.12 2.47 -9.81
C VAL A 213 29.41 3.30 -9.81
N ILE A 214 29.78 3.87 -8.67
CA ILE A 214 30.99 4.71 -8.54
C ILE A 214 32.23 3.91 -8.95
N GLN A 215 32.42 2.70 -8.42
CA GLN A 215 33.58 1.87 -8.75
C GLN A 215 33.61 1.49 -10.23
N ASN A 216 32.46 1.24 -10.85
CA ASN A 216 32.40 0.94 -12.27
C ASN A 216 32.91 2.10 -13.16
N PHE A 217 32.73 3.36 -12.74
CA PHE A 217 33.23 4.53 -13.47
C PHE A 217 34.67 4.91 -13.07
N VAL A 218 35.04 4.75 -11.80
CA VAL A 218 36.36 5.15 -11.29
C VAL A 218 37.41 4.09 -11.56
N ASN A 219 37.14 2.84 -11.18
CA ASN A 219 38.06 1.72 -11.35
C ASN A 219 37.32 0.37 -11.40
N PRO A 220 36.86 -0.07 -12.59
CA PRO A 220 36.07 -1.30 -12.73
C PRO A 220 36.84 -2.57 -12.34
N THR A 221 38.18 -2.52 -12.29
CA THR A 221 38.98 -3.67 -11.85
C THR A 221 38.75 -4.04 -10.39
N LYS A 222 38.37 -3.06 -9.54
CA LYS A 222 38.05 -3.29 -8.12
C LYS A 222 36.84 -4.21 -7.92
N LEU A 223 35.89 -4.21 -8.86
CA LEU A 223 34.69 -5.06 -8.83
C LEU A 223 34.96 -6.47 -9.38
N ARG A 224 36.17 -6.73 -9.90
CA ARG A 224 36.56 -7.97 -10.59
C ARG A 224 37.79 -8.63 -9.95
N LEU A 225 38.03 -8.40 -8.67
CA LEU A 225 39.20 -8.92 -7.96
C LEU A 225 39.09 -10.40 -7.54
N HIS A 226 37.91 -11.02 -7.69
CA HIS A 226 37.71 -12.41 -7.28
C HIS A 226 38.62 -13.37 -8.09
N PRO A 227 39.26 -14.39 -7.48
CA PRO A 227 40.22 -15.28 -8.16
C PRO A 227 39.70 -15.91 -9.45
N LEU A 228 38.39 -16.23 -9.51
CA LEU A 228 37.73 -16.80 -10.70
C LEU A 228 37.69 -15.86 -11.92
N TYR A 229 37.95 -14.56 -11.75
CA TYR A 229 38.10 -13.65 -12.90
C TYR A 229 39.43 -13.82 -13.64
N LYS A 230 40.42 -14.54 -13.07
CA LYS A 230 41.71 -14.78 -13.74
C LYS A 230 41.56 -15.51 -15.08
N ASP A 231 40.55 -16.38 -15.19
CA ASP A 231 40.26 -17.15 -16.40
C ASP A 231 39.45 -16.34 -17.43
N VAL A 232 38.88 -15.20 -17.02
CA VAL A 232 38.05 -14.33 -17.86
C VAL A 232 38.91 -13.18 -18.38
N ARG A 233 39.58 -13.39 -19.52
CA ARG A 233 40.48 -12.38 -20.13
C ARG A 233 39.76 -11.21 -20.79
N SER A 234 38.48 -11.35 -21.12
CA SER A 234 37.76 -10.30 -21.86
C SER A 234 37.18 -9.23 -20.92
N SER A 235 37.46 -7.97 -21.21
CA SER A 235 36.99 -6.82 -20.41
C SER A 235 35.47 -6.62 -20.44
N ASN A 236 34.77 -7.31 -21.35
CA ASN A 236 33.33 -7.23 -21.59
C ASN A 236 32.52 -8.37 -20.96
N GLN A 237 33.14 -9.20 -20.11
CA GLN A 237 32.46 -10.30 -19.42
C GLN A 237 32.48 -10.10 -17.90
N TRP A 238 31.43 -10.59 -17.25
CA TRP A 238 31.22 -10.57 -15.81
C TRP A 238 30.80 -11.95 -15.32
N LEU A 239 31.12 -12.26 -14.07
CA LEU A 239 30.72 -13.47 -13.37
C LEU A 239 29.68 -13.13 -12.31
N LEU A 240 28.44 -13.58 -12.48
CA LEU A 240 27.38 -13.48 -11.47
C LEU A 240 27.43 -14.67 -10.50
N PHE A 241 26.81 -14.54 -9.32
CA PHE A 241 26.62 -15.63 -8.35
C PHE A 241 27.90 -16.26 -7.81
N LEU A 242 28.95 -15.45 -7.64
CA LEU A 242 30.20 -15.86 -6.99
C LEU A 242 30.01 -16.06 -5.48
N PRO A 243 30.71 -17.02 -4.85
CA PRO A 243 31.48 -18.11 -5.46
C PRO A 243 30.62 -19.35 -5.80
N LEU A 244 29.32 -19.35 -5.43
CA LEU A 244 28.48 -20.55 -5.39
C LEU A 244 28.17 -21.17 -6.76
N CYS A 245 27.85 -20.35 -7.76
CA CYS A 245 27.47 -20.81 -9.10
C CYS A 245 27.87 -19.76 -10.15
N PRO A 246 29.15 -19.63 -10.52
CA PRO A 246 29.61 -18.57 -11.41
C PRO A 246 28.94 -18.65 -12.80
N VAL A 247 28.19 -17.61 -13.16
CA VAL A 247 27.56 -17.48 -14.48
C VAL A 247 28.21 -16.36 -15.29
N GLN A 248 28.77 -16.69 -16.46
CA GLN A 248 29.36 -15.70 -17.37
C GLN A 248 28.29 -14.94 -18.14
N VAL A 249 28.32 -13.61 -18.04
CA VAL A 249 27.41 -12.70 -18.75
C VAL A 249 28.17 -11.55 -19.41
N LYS A 250 27.58 -10.94 -20.44
CA LYS A 250 28.13 -9.73 -21.08
C LYS A 250 27.86 -8.49 -20.21
N THR A 251 28.72 -7.48 -20.27
CA THR A 251 28.55 -6.21 -19.53
C THR A 251 27.16 -5.56 -19.65
N PRO A 252 26.51 -5.51 -20.84
CA PRO A 252 25.18 -4.92 -20.95
C PRO A 252 24.12 -5.61 -20.08
N VAL A 253 24.26 -6.91 -19.81
CA VAL A 253 23.34 -7.66 -18.94
C VAL A 253 23.46 -7.18 -17.50
N VAL A 254 24.70 -6.95 -17.02
CA VAL A 254 24.94 -6.44 -15.66
C VAL A 254 24.38 -5.03 -15.50
N PHE A 255 24.58 -4.16 -16.50
CA PHE A 255 24.01 -2.82 -16.47
C PHE A 255 22.48 -2.83 -16.53
N PHE A 256 21.89 -3.71 -17.33
CA PHE A 256 20.44 -3.88 -17.34
C PHE A 256 19.90 -4.29 -15.96
N ILE A 257 20.51 -5.30 -15.32
CA ILE A 257 20.15 -5.74 -13.96
C ILE A 257 20.31 -4.58 -12.97
N LEU A 258 21.45 -3.87 -13.01
CA LEU A 258 21.73 -2.72 -12.15
C LEU A 258 20.68 -1.62 -12.31
N THR A 259 20.32 -1.25 -13.55
CA THR A 259 19.29 -0.25 -13.83
C THR A 259 17.92 -0.69 -13.31
N VAL A 260 17.51 -1.93 -13.57
CA VAL A 260 16.22 -2.46 -13.08
C VAL A 260 16.16 -2.45 -11.55
N VAL A 261 17.22 -2.89 -10.88
CA VAL A 261 17.28 -2.92 -9.40
C VAL A 261 17.30 -1.51 -8.83
N LEU A 262 18.05 -0.57 -9.44
CA LEU A 262 18.06 0.84 -9.01
C LEU A 262 16.67 1.48 -9.15
N LEU A 263 15.98 1.25 -10.27
CA LEU A 263 14.64 1.78 -10.49
C LEU A 263 13.65 1.20 -9.48
N LEU A 264 13.60 -0.13 -9.36
CA LEU A 264 12.68 -0.82 -8.46
C LEU A 264 12.97 -0.49 -6.98
N GLY A 265 14.25 -0.39 -6.60
CA GLY A 265 14.68 0.00 -5.26
C GLY A 265 14.33 1.44 -4.93
N SER A 266 14.58 2.38 -5.86
CA SER A 266 14.25 3.80 -5.68
C SER A 266 12.75 4.03 -5.57
N THR A 267 11.95 3.42 -6.45
CA THR A 267 10.49 3.50 -6.38
C THR A 267 9.97 2.92 -5.06
N SER A 268 10.48 1.77 -4.63
CA SER A 268 10.08 1.16 -3.36
C SER A 268 10.47 2.04 -2.16
N PHE A 269 11.65 2.64 -2.19
CA PHE A 269 12.14 3.53 -1.13
C PHE A 269 11.24 4.76 -0.97
N VAL A 270 10.87 5.41 -2.08
CA VAL A 270 9.98 6.57 -2.06
C VAL A 270 8.59 6.20 -1.55
N LEU A 271 8.00 5.11 -2.05
CA LEU A 271 6.66 4.69 -1.65
C LEU A 271 6.59 4.30 -0.17
N LEU A 272 7.56 3.51 0.31
CA LEU A 272 7.63 3.10 1.71
C LEU A 272 8.01 4.26 2.63
N GLY A 273 8.88 5.16 2.19
CA GLY A 273 9.23 6.38 2.92
C GLY A 273 8.00 7.28 3.11
N HIS A 274 7.22 7.49 2.06
CA HIS A 274 5.96 8.23 2.16
C HIS A 274 4.97 7.55 3.13
N LEU A 275 4.82 6.23 3.04
CA LEU A 275 3.98 5.46 3.95
C LEU A 275 4.44 5.57 5.42
N LEU A 276 5.74 5.47 5.67
CA LEU A 276 6.32 5.58 7.01
C LEU A 276 6.07 6.97 7.61
N VAL A 277 6.34 8.03 6.84
CA VAL A 277 6.09 9.42 7.26
C VAL A 277 4.61 9.63 7.56
N PHE A 278 3.72 9.09 6.73
CA PHE A 278 2.28 9.15 6.97
C PHE A 278 1.88 8.47 8.28
N HIS A 279 2.38 7.27 8.57
CA HIS A 279 2.08 6.60 9.84
C HIS A 279 2.70 7.31 11.06
N LEU A 280 3.91 7.87 10.93
CA LEU A 280 4.50 8.71 11.98
C LEU A 280 3.64 9.95 12.26
N TYR A 281 3.11 10.59 11.22
CA TYR A 281 2.17 11.71 11.34
C TYR A 281 0.89 11.30 12.08
N LEU A 282 0.31 10.14 11.72
CA LEU A 282 -0.88 9.61 12.38
C LEU A 282 -0.63 9.30 13.86
N MET A 283 0.51 8.70 14.19
CA MET A 283 0.93 8.45 15.57
C MET A 283 1.04 9.75 16.37
N ALA A 284 1.65 10.79 15.79
CA ALA A 284 1.76 12.11 16.42
C ALA A 284 0.39 12.81 16.64
N LYS A 285 -0.63 12.40 15.88
CA LYS A 285 -2.02 12.88 16.05
C LYS A 285 -2.90 11.93 16.85
N HIS A 286 -2.37 10.79 17.30
CA HIS A 286 -3.14 9.72 17.97
C HIS A 286 -4.36 9.25 17.17
N LEU A 287 -4.25 9.21 15.84
CA LEU A 287 -5.30 8.76 14.93
C LEU A 287 -4.90 7.46 14.23
N SER A 288 -5.88 6.63 13.90
CA SER A 288 -5.75 5.57 12.90
C SER A 288 -5.94 6.10 11.48
N THR A 289 -5.46 5.35 10.48
CA THR A 289 -5.68 5.66 9.06
C THR A 289 -7.17 5.73 8.74
N PHE A 290 -7.97 4.82 9.32
CA PHE A 290 -9.42 4.81 9.18
C PHE A 290 -10.06 6.11 9.69
N GLU A 291 -9.70 6.54 10.90
CA GLU A 291 -10.24 7.78 11.49
C GLU A 291 -9.87 9.00 10.65
N TYR A 292 -8.61 9.10 10.22
CA TYR A 292 -8.15 10.18 9.34
C TYR A 292 -8.95 10.24 8.03
N MET A 293 -9.11 9.10 7.33
CA MET A 293 -9.88 9.03 6.09
C MET A 293 -11.36 9.35 6.31
N MET A 294 -11.93 8.91 7.43
CA MET A 294 -13.33 9.17 7.76
C MET A 294 -13.58 10.66 8.02
N GLN A 295 -12.71 11.30 8.80
CA GLN A 295 -12.75 12.74 9.06
C GLN A 295 -12.63 13.55 7.76
N ALA A 296 -11.70 13.18 6.87
CA ALA A 296 -11.53 13.84 5.59
C ALA A 296 -12.79 13.75 4.71
N ARG A 297 -13.46 12.58 4.68
CA ARG A 297 -14.74 12.39 3.97
C ARG A 297 -15.87 13.24 4.55
N PHE A 298 -15.96 13.32 5.87
CA PHE A 298 -16.97 14.16 6.52
C PHE A 298 -16.76 15.64 6.18
N GLN A 299 -15.51 16.12 6.24
CA GLN A 299 -15.19 17.50 5.86
C GLN A 299 -15.51 17.76 4.39
N GLN A 300 -15.15 16.86 3.48
CA GLN A 300 -15.45 17.00 2.06
C GLN A 300 -16.96 17.04 1.78
N ASN A 301 -17.77 16.24 2.48
CA ASN A 301 -19.23 16.23 2.30
C ASN A 301 -19.94 17.45 2.90
N GLN A 302 -19.31 18.15 3.87
CA GLN A 302 -19.85 19.38 4.45
C GLN A 302 -19.60 20.63 3.58
N VAL A 303 -18.57 20.62 2.73
CA VAL A 303 -18.22 21.77 1.87
C VAL A 303 -19.30 22.05 0.79
N PRO A 304 -19.87 21.05 0.07
CA PRO A 304 -20.99 21.25 -0.85
C PRO A 304 -22.23 21.79 -0.15
N THR A 305 -22.63 21.21 0.99
CA THR A 305 -23.83 21.62 1.74
C THR A 305 -23.71 23.04 2.28
N ARG A 306 -22.52 23.44 2.74
CA ARG A 306 -22.28 24.83 3.16
C ARG A 306 -22.33 25.79 1.97
N ARG A 307 -21.82 25.40 0.81
CA ARG A 307 -21.84 26.24 -0.41
C ARG A 307 -23.26 26.39 -0.97
N GLU A 308 -24.04 25.30 -0.99
CA GLU A 308 -25.46 25.29 -1.36
C GLU A 308 -26.30 26.13 -0.38
N GLY A 309 -26.06 25.99 0.92
CA GLY A 309 -26.71 26.82 1.94
C GLY A 309 -26.38 28.30 1.77
N LEU A 310 -25.12 28.65 1.47
CA LEU A 310 -24.72 30.04 1.20
C LEU A 310 -25.36 30.58 -0.09
N THR A 311 -25.49 29.77 -1.15
CA THR A 311 -26.17 30.18 -2.38
C THR A 311 -27.67 30.37 -2.17
N LEU A 312 -28.33 29.51 -1.39
CA LEU A 312 -29.76 29.65 -1.06
C LEU A 312 -30.03 30.88 -0.19
N LEU A 313 -29.16 31.19 0.77
CA LEU A 313 -29.23 32.42 1.54
C LEU A 313 -29.02 33.66 0.65
N LYS A 314 -28.08 33.58 -0.30
CA LYS A 314 -27.83 34.65 -1.29
C LYS A 314 -29.00 34.84 -2.27
N GLU A 315 -29.74 33.77 -2.57
CA GLU A 315 -30.92 33.81 -3.44
C GLU A 315 -32.16 34.33 -2.70
N LYS A 316 -32.38 33.93 -1.43
CA LYS A 316 -33.43 34.48 -0.56
C LYS A 316 -33.20 35.95 -0.16
N GLY A 317 -31.94 36.40 -0.13
CA GLY A 317 -31.57 37.79 0.14
C GLY A 317 -31.63 38.72 -1.07
N ARG A 318 -31.97 38.22 -2.28
CA ARG A 318 -32.08 39.06 -3.47
C ARG A 318 -33.51 39.63 -3.56
N PRO A 319 -33.73 40.94 -3.47
CA PRO A 319 -35.07 41.51 -3.59
C PRO A 319 -35.65 41.19 -4.96
N LYS A 320 -36.89 40.67 -5.01
CA LYS A 320 -37.66 40.54 -6.24
C LYS A 320 -37.93 41.94 -6.76
N VAL A 321 -37.17 42.39 -7.76
CA VAL A 321 -37.46 43.62 -8.48
C VAL A 321 -38.73 43.37 -9.29
N GLY A 322 -39.87 43.84 -8.78
CA GLY A 322 -41.10 43.94 -9.55
C GLY A 322 -40.90 45.01 -10.63
N LEU A 323 -41.12 44.65 -11.89
CA LEU A 323 -41.23 45.63 -12.97
C LEU A 323 -42.48 46.50 -12.73
N PRO A 324 -42.39 47.84 -12.70
CA PRO A 324 -43.56 48.69 -12.75
C PRO A 324 -44.05 48.79 -14.19
N GLY A 325 -45.36 48.55 -14.38
CA GLY A 325 -46.06 48.80 -15.63
C GLY A 325 -46.04 50.29 -15.99
N GLY A 326 -45.72 50.58 -17.24
CA GLY A 326 -45.84 51.91 -17.82
C GLY A 326 -47.30 52.26 -18.09
N THR A 327 -47.69 53.49 -17.76
CA THR A 327 -48.85 54.15 -18.37
C THR A 327 -48.42 55.55 -18.83
N LEU A 328 -48.84 55.89 -20.05
CA LEU A 328 -48.58 57.08 -20.85
C LEU A 328 -48.90 58.41 -20.14
N THR A 329 -48.27 59.52 -20.58
CA THR A 329 -48.96 60.59 -21.33
C THR A 329 -48.00 61.62 -21.98
N GLN A 330 -48.44 62.02 -23.18
CA GLN A 330 -48.04 63.03 -24.17
C GLN A 330 -47.43 64.37 -23.70
N GLY A 331 -46.66 64.96 -24.62
CA GLY A 331 -46.22 66.36 -24.68
C GLY A 331 -45.34 66.58 -25.88
#